data_AF-A0A963D0J6-F1
#
_entry.id   AF-A0A963D0J6-F1
#
_cell.length_a   1.000
_cell.length_b   1.000
_cell.length_c   1.000
_cell.angle_alpha   90.00
_cell.angle_beta   90.00
_cell.angle_gamma   90.00
#
_symmetry.space_group_name_H-M   'P 1'
#
loop_
_entity.id
_entity.type
_entity.pdbx_description
1 polymer ?
#
loop_
_entity_poly.entity_id
_entity_poly.type
_entity_poly.pdbx_seq_one_letter_code
_entity_poly.pdbx_strand_id
1 'polypeptide(L)' 'MYAVVKTGGKQYRVSAGQKIKVEQIPADVGSEITLDQVLMVGEGESVRIG' A
#
# COMPACT_ATOMS: atom_id res chain seq x y z
N MET A 1 10.81 -6.29 -3.11
CA MET A 1 9.61 -6.47 -2.27
C MET A 1 8.49 -5.59 -2.79
N TYR A 2 7.27 -6.13 -2.91
CA TYR A 2 6.07 -5.36 -3.26
C TYR A 2 4.92 -5.79 -2.35
N ALA A 3 3.92 -4.93 -2.19
CA ALA A 3 2.69 -5.25 -1.48
C ALA A 3 1.47 -4.85 -2.31
N VAL A 4 0.33 -5.47 -2.05
CA VAL A 4 -0.97 -4.98 -2.50
C VAL A 4 -1.71 -4.45 -1.29
N VAL A 5 -2.04 -3.18 -1.30
CA VAL A 5 -2.75 -2.49 -0.22
C VAL A 5 -4.10 -2.00 -0.70
N LYS A 6 -5.09 -1.97 0.18
CA LYS A 6 -6.41 -1.44 -0.08
C LYS A 6 -6.60 -0.11 0.64
N THR A 7 -6.95 0.93 -0.11
CA THR A 7 -7.30 2.26 0.43
C THR A 7 -8.28 2.95 -0.51
N GLY A 8 -9.15 3.81 0.02
CA GLY A 8 -10.16 4.51 -0.80
C GLY A 8 -11.06 3.60 -1.64
N GLY A 9 -11.30 2.36 -1.17
CA GLY A 9 -12.10 1.35 -1.90
C GLY A 9 -11.39 0.66 -3.06
N LYS A 10 -10.14 1.03 -3.38
CA LYS A 10 -9.35 0.48 -4.49
C LYS A 10 -8.12 -0.29 -3.97
N GLN A 11 -7.59 -1.18 -4.81
CA GLN A 11 -6.36 -1.93 -4.53
C GLN A 11 -5.19 -1.33 -5.31
N TYR A 12 -4.04 -1.22 -4.65
CA TYR A 12 -2.83 -0.63 -5.21
C TYR A 12 -1.66 -1.57 -4.97
N ARG A 13 -0.89 -1.85 -6.03
CA ARG A 13 0.42 -2.49 -5.90
C ARG A 13 1.45 -1.43 -5.58
N VAL A 14 2.19 -1.62 -4.51
CA VAL A 14 3.17 -0.67 -3.97
C VAL A 14 4.54 -1.31 -3.79
N SER A 15 5.59 -0.53 -3.96
CA SER A 15 6.97 -0.90 -3.57
C SER A 15 7.61 0.25 -2.78
N ALA A 16 8.63 -0.08 -1.98
CA ALA A 16 9.36 0.93 -1.21
C ALA A 16 9.92 2.04 -2.13
N GLY A 17 9.75 3.31 -1.72
CA GLY A 17 10.16 4.49 -2.48
C GLY A 17 9.26 4.88 -3.65
N GLN A 18 8.19 4.12 -3.93
CA GLN A 18 7.27 4.44 -5.02
C GLN A 18 6.30 5.57 -4.61
N LYS A 19 6.13 6.55 -5.49
CA LYS A 19 5.02 7.51 -5.40
C LYS A 19 3.81 6.97 -6.16
N ILE A 20 2.67 6.91 -5.49
CA ILE A 20 1.40 6.45 -6.08
C ILE A 20 0.33 7.54 -5.94
N LYS A 21 -0.62 7.55 -6.88
CA LYS A 21 -1.81 8.39 -6.78
C LYS A 21 -2.94 7.55 -6.19
N VAL A 22 -3.48 8.00 -5.06
CA VAL A 22 -4.58 7.36 -4.34
C VAL A 22 -5.75 8.33 -4.22
N GLU A 23 -6.89 7.82 -3.76
CA GLU A 23 -8.01 8.67 -3.35
C GLU A 23 -7.64 9.53 -2.12
N GLN A 24 -8.49 10.51 -1.80
CA GLN A 24 -8.26 11.40 -0.67
C GLN A 24 -8.15 10.62 0.65
N ILE A 25 -7.10 10.93 1.42
CA ILE A 25 -6.87 10.39 2.76
C ILE A 25 -6.99 11.55 3.76
N PRO A 26 -7.72 11.38 4.88
CA PRO A 26 -7.82 12.39 5.92
C PRO A 26 -6.51 12.45 6.72
N ALA A 27 -5.50 13.14 6.17
CA ALA A 27 -4.22 13.40 6.80
C ALA A 27 -3.63 14.72 6.29
N ASP A 28 -2.86 15.39 7.14
CA ASP A 28 -2.15 16.61 6.76
C ASP A 28 -1.00 16.33 5.80
N VAL A 29 -0.64 17.33 4.99
CA VAL A 29 0.48 17.22 4.06
C VAL A 29 1.79 17.03 4.84
N GLY A 30 2.53 15.98 4.51
CA GLY A 30 3.79 15.64 5.16
C GLY A 30 3.65 14.73 6.37
N SER A 31 2.43 14.42 6.80
CA SER A 31 2.20 13.45 7.87
C SER A 31 2.44 12.02 7.40
N GLU A 32 3.02 11.21 8.27
CA GLU A 32 3.09 9.77 8.08
C GLU A 32 1.71 9.14 8.32
N ILE A 33 1.34 8.19 7.46
CA ILE A 33 0.08 7.45 7.56
C ILE A 33 0.36 5.95 7.51
N THR A 34 -0.43 5.17 8.23
CA THR A 34 -0.39 3.70 8.16
C THR A 34 -1.52 3.21 7.27
N LEU A 35 -1.20 2.30 6.34
CA LEU A 35 -2.17 1.61 5.51
C LEU A 35 -2.39 0.19 6.05
N ASP A 36 -3.41 0.01 6.88
CA ASP A 36 -3.60 -1.23 7.65
C ASP A 36 -4.10 -2.41 6.80
N GLN A 37 -4.72 -2.14 5.65
CA GLN A 37 -5.26 -3.18 4.78
C GLN A 37 -4.23 -3.63 3.74
N VAL A 38 -3.34 -4.52 4.15
CA VAL A 38 -2.44 -5.24 3.25
C VAL A 38 -3.12 -6.55 2.84
N LEU A 39 -3.24 -6.80 1.54
CA LEU A 39 -3.87 -8.01 0.99
C LEU A 39 -2.84 -9.05 0.56
N MET A 40 -1.64 -8.60 0.19
CA MET A 40 -0.56 -9.46 -0.26
C MET A 40 0.78 -8.77 -0.06
N VAL A 41 1.81 -9.55 0.26
CA VAL A 41 3.22 -9.14 0.25
C VAL A 41 4.03 -10.15 -0.56
N GLY A 42 4.82 -9.67 -1.51
CA GLY A 42 5.72 -10.46 -2.33
C GLY A 42 7.18 -10.06 -2.15
N GLU A 43 8.04 -11.04 -1.91
CA GLU A 43 9.49 -10.89 -1.75
C GLU A 43 10.22 -12.03 -2.48
N GLY A 44 10.73 -11.75 -3.68
CA GLY A 44 11.34 -12.78 -4.53
C GLY A 44 10.33 -13.86 -4.91
N GLU A 45 10.65 -15.12 -4.61
CA GLU A 45 9.75 -16.28 -4.81
C GLU A 45 8.73 -16.44 -3.68
N SER A 46 8.91 -15.74 -2.55
CA SER A 46 7.99 -15.82 -1.42
C SER A 46 6.81 -14.86 -1.58
N VAL A 47 5.59 -15.39 -1.54
CA VAL A 47 4.35 -14.60 -1.58
C VAL A 47 3.50 -14.96 -0.36
N ARG A 48 3.11 -13.93 0.40
CA ARG A 48 2.15 -14.03 1.50
C ARG A 48 0.84 -13.34 1.09
N ILE A 49 -0.26 -14.05 1.21
CA ILE A 49 -1.62 -13.57 0.89
C ILE A 49 -2.44 -13.67 2.19
N GLY A 50 -3.13 -12.60 2.58
CA GLY A 50 -3.92 -12.57 3.80
C GLY A 50 -4.23 -11.16 4.25
#